data_AF-A0A524GGP8-F1
#
_entry.id   AF-A0A524GGP8-F1
#
_cell.length_a   1.000
_cell.length_b   1.000
_cell.length_c   1.000
_cell.angle_alpha   90.00
_cell.angle_beta   90.00
_cell.angle_gamma   90.00
#
_symmetry.space_group_name_H-M   'P 1'
#
loop_
_entity.id
_entity.type
_entity.pdbx_description
1 polymer ?
#
loop_
_entity_poly.entity_id
_entity_poly.type
_entity_poly.pdbx_seq_one_letter_code
_entity_poly.pdbx_strand_id
1 'polypeptide(L)'
;ELQSTGTIEKPKIETRYFETVSEQEIEELAGKLDWMFSFSQDLTALYSFMDRDPVLRDMKVRFYGLKAGSIGATVVESLIKSIIQQQISIRVAFSITNKIVTKFGEHTKKEDTTYHDFPTPESIAEATLEEIRQCGLSWRKAEYIKGIAEKTANREFDSESLTLLSNEQVAETLKKFRE
;
A
#
# COMPACT_ATOMS: atom_id res chain seq x y z
N GLU A 1 2.72 -3.89 -16.90
CA GLU A 1 3.61 -2.70 -16.97
C GLU A 1 2.78 -1.42 -16.90
N LEU A 2 3.27 -0.39 -16.22
CA LEU A 2 2.61 0.93 -16.12
C LEU A 2 3.54 2.00 -16.69
N GLN A 3 3.04 2.85 -17.59
CA GLN A 3 3.82 3.90 -18.23
C GLN A 3 3.08 5.24 -18.19
N SER A 4 3.78 6.29 -17.77
CA SER A 4 3.28 7.66 -17.93
C SER A 4 3.52 8.16 -19.35
N THR A 5 2.44 8.52 -20.05
CA THR A 5 2.47 9.03 -21.44
C THR A 5 1.90 10.43 -21.57
N GLY A 6 1.42 11.01 -20.46
CA GLY A 6 0.84 12.34 -20.40
C GLY A 6 1.78 13.43 -19.90
N THR A 7 1.20 14.60 -19.62
CA THR A 7 1.86 15.73 -18.96
C THR A 7 1.21 15.99 -17.61
N ILE A 8 1.78 16.86 -16.76
CA ILE A 8 1.16 17.20 -15.48
C ILE A 8 -0.23 17.83 -15.68
N GLU A 9 -0.41 18.65 -16.72
CA GLU A 9 -1.68 19.30 -17.07
C GLU A 9 -2.68 18.37 -17.76
N LYS A 10 -2.18 17.32 -18.42
CA LYS A 10 -2.97 16.31 -19.13
C LYS A 10 -2.42 14.93 -18.78
N PRO A 11 -2.64 14.46 -17.54
CA PRO A 11 -2.06 13.20 -17.08
C PRO A 11 -2.67 12.03 -17.85
N LYS A 12 -1.82 11.10 -18.26
CA LYS A 12 -2.22 9.88 -18.95
C LYS A 12 -1.27 8.76 -18.53
N ILE A 13 -1.86 7.66 -18.06
CA ILE A 13 -1.15 6.41 -17.74
C ILE A 13 -1.64 5.33 -18.69
N GLU A 14 -0.72 4.57 -19.24
CA GLU A 14 -1.01 3.37 -20.02
C GLU A 14 -0.61 2.13 -19.21
N THR A 15 -1.49 1.13 -19.22
CA THR A 15 -1.30 -0.13 -18.50
C THR A 15 -1.26 -1.26 -19.51
N ARG A 16 -0.24 -2.11 -19.42
CA ARG A 16 -0.15 -3.38 -20.17
C ARG A 16 -0.33 -4.54 -19.21
N TYR A 17 -1.23 -5.44 -19.55
CA TYR A 17 -1.50 -6.70 -18.86
C TYR A 17 -1.11 -7.89 -19.76
N PHE A 18 -0.80 -9.03 -19.14
CA PHE A 18 -0.17 -10.17 -19.82
C PHE A 18 -1.16 -11.26 -20.27
N GLU A 19 -2.43 -11.12 -19.90
CA GLU A 19 -3.48 -12.10 -20.15
C GLU A 19 -4.74 -11.39 -20.63
N THR A 20 -5.68 -12.13 -21.21
CA THR A 20 -6.96 -11.54 -21.59
C THR A 20 -7.71 -11.14 -20.33
N VAL A 21 -8.03 -9.86 -20.22
CA VAL A 21 -8.75 -9.27 -19.08
C VAL A 21 -10.17 -8.92 -19.54
N SER A 22 -11.16 -9.35 -18.77
CA SER A 22 -12.56 -9.00 -18.98
C SER A 22 -12.83 -7.51 -18.72
N GLU A 23 -13.96 -6.99 -19.21
CA GLU A 23 -14.35 -5.60 -18.95
C GLU A 23 -14.48 -5.31 -17.45
N GLN A 24 -14.99 -6.26 -16.66
CA GLN A 24 -15.09 -6.14 -15.21
C GLN A 24 -13.71 -6.04 -14.56
N GLU A 25 -12.76 -6.89 -14.92
CA GLU A 25 -11.41 -6.85 -14.36
C GLU A 25 -10.65 -5.58 -14.77
N ILE A 26 -10.96 -4.99 -15.94
CA ILE A 26 -10.43 -3.68 -16.34
C ILE A 26 -10.95 -2.58 -15.40
N GLU A 27 -12.23 -2.61 -15.05
CA GLU A 27 -12.83 -1.65 -14.11
C GLU A 27 -12.22 -1.80 -12.71
N GLU A 28 -12.06 -3.04 -12.23
CA GLU A 28 -11.40 -3.32 -10.95
C GLU A 28 -9.94 -2.86 -10.95
N LEU A 29 -9.20 -3.08 -12.03
CA LEU A 29 -7.83 -2.61 -12.20
C LEU A 29 -7.75 -1.08 -12.18
N ALA A 30 -8.67 -0.39 -12.86
CA ALA A 30 -8.74 1.06 -12.86
C ALA A 30 -8.98 1.60 -11.43
N GLY A 31 -9.89 0.97 -10.68
CA GLY A 31 -10.14 1.30 -9.27
C GLY A 31 -8.92 1.10 -8.39
N LYS A 32 -8.20 -0.03 -8.55
CA LYS A 32 -6.95 -0.30 -7.80
C LYS A 32 -5.85 0.70 -8.13
N LEU A 33 -5.68 1.06 -9.41
CA LEU A 33 -4.70 2.06 -9.82
C LEU A 33 -5.06 3.44 -9.27
N ASP A 34 -6.35 3.80 -9.27
CA ASP A 34 -6.80 5.04 -8.65
C ASP A 34 -6.56 5.05 -7.14
N TRP A 35 -6.80 3.93 -6.44
CA TRP A 35 -6.44 3.79 -5.03
C TRP A 35 -4.93 4.00 -4.78
N MET A 36 -4.09 3.34 -5.58
CA MET A 36 -2.64 3.39 -5.40
C MET A 36 -2.04 4.76 -5.71
N PHE A 37 -2.53 5.44 -6.74
CA PHE A 37 -1.90 6.66 -7.26
C PHE A 37 -2.76 7.92 -7.12
N SER A 38 -3.99 7.78 -6.60
CA SER A 38 -4.96 8.85 -6.37
C SER A 38 -5.26 9.68 -7.62
N PHE A 39 -5.41 9.03 -8.78
CA PHE A 39 -5.58 9.70 -10.06
C PHE A 39 -6.78 10.66 -10.09
N SER A 40 -7.88 10.29 -9.44
CA SER A 40 -9.14 11.03 -9.33
C SER A 40 -9.11 12.18 -8.32
N GLN A 41 -8.04 12.30 -7.52
CA GLN A 41 -7.94 13.35 -6.50
C GLN A 41 -7.87 14.74 -7.14
N ASP A 42 -8.87 15.58 -6.86
CA ASP A 42 -8.88 17.00 -7.21
C ASP A 42 -8.06 17.81 -6.17
N LEU A 43 -6.98 18.43 -6.65
CA LEU A 43 -6.07 19.23 -5.83
C LEU A 43 -6.46 20.72 -5.79
N THR A 44 -7.51 21.15 -6.48
CA THR A 44 -7.86 22.57 -6.62
C THR A 44 -8.08 23.26 -5.27
N ALA A 45 -8.81 22.61 -4.36
CA ALA A 45 -9.04 23.14 -3.01
C ALA A 45 -7.75 23.20 -2.18
N LEU A 46 -6.92 22.14 -2.25
CA LEU A 46 -5.63 22.08 -1.58
C LEU A 46 -4.71 23.20 -2.07
N TYR A 47 -4.62 23.42 -3.38
CA TYR A 47 -3.80 24.47 -3.96
C TYR A 47 -4.27 25.87 -3.57
N SER A 48 -5.58 26.10 -3.56
CA SER A 48 -6.17 27.36 -3.11
C SER A 48 -5.88 27.65 -1.64
N PHE A 49 -5.79 26.60 -0.81
CA PHE A 49 -5.37 26.70 0.58
C PHE A 49 -3.86 27.02 0.68
N MET A 50 -3.02 26.27 -0.04
CA MET A 50 -1.57 26.46 -0.04
C MET A 50 -1.15 27.85 -0.53
N ASP A 51 -1.92 28.46 -1.44
CA ASP A 51 -1.64 29.82 -1.91
C ASP A 51 -1.72 30.90 -0.83
N ARG A 52 -2.37 30.64 0.31
CA ARG A 52 -2.53 31.61 1.40
C ARG A 52 -1.29 31.71 2.30
N ASP A 53 -0.38 30.75 2.20
CA ASP A 53 0.83 30.67 3.02
C ASP A 53 2.08 30.64 2.13
N PRO A 54 3.09 31.50 2.34
CA PRO A 54 4.28 31.56 1.49
C PRO A 54 5.09 30.25 1.44
N VAL A 55 5.16 29.51 2.55
CA VAL A 55 5.92 28.24 2.62
C VAL A 55 5.17 27.16 1.86
N LEU A 56 3.86 27.04 2.07
CA LEU A 56 3.04 26.08 1.34
C LEU A 56 2.96 26.41 -0.15
N ARG A 57 2.92 27.70 -0.52
CA ARG A 57 2.94 28.11 -1.92
C ARG A 57 4.22 27.65 -2.64
N ASP A 58 5.39 27.79 -2.00
CA ASP A 58 6.64 27.29 -2.56
C ASP A 58 6.61 25.76 -2.76
N MET A 59 6.10 25.03 -1.76
CA MET A 59 5.91 23.58 -1.87
C MET A 59 4.97 23.21 -3.02
N LYS A 60 3.87 23.93 -3.21
CA LYS A 60 2.95 23.72 -4.33
C LYS A 60 3.68 23.87 -5.67
N VAL A 61 4.46 24.94 -5.84
CA VAL A 61 5.18 25.19 -7.09
C VAL A 61 6.21 24.09 -7.36
N ARG A 62 6.96 23.68 -6.32
CA ARG A 62 8.00 22.66 -6.44
C ARG A 62 7.46 21.27 -6.72
N PHE A 63 6.30 20.93 -6.18
CA PHE A 63 5.68 19.60 -6.27
C PHE A 63 4.33 19.64 -6.98
N TYR A 64 4.18 20.51 -7.97
CA TYR A 64 2.92 20.67 -8.69
C TYR A 64 2.51 19.36 -9.37
N GLY A 65 1.30 18.91 -9.08
CA GLY A 65 0.71 17.66 -9.56
C GLY A 65 0.98 16.44 -8.66
N LEU A 66 1.76 16.60 -7.58
CA LEU A 66 2.04 15.50 -6.66
C LEU A 66 0.78 15.13 -5.87
N LYS A 67 0.42 13.85 -5.95
CA LYS A 67 -0.71 13.25 -5.25
C LYS A 67 -0.23 12.34 -4.11
N ALA A 68 -1.03 12.25 -3.06
CA ALA A 68 -0.74 11.40 -1.91
C ALA A 68 -1.20 9.96 -2.21
N GLY A 69 -0.40 9.21 -2.96
CA GLY A 69 -0.68 7.80 -3.27
C GLY A 69 -0.70 6.91 -2.03
N SER A 70 -1.33 5.75 -2.16
CA SER A 70 -1.41 4.75 -1.10
C SER A 70 -0.07 4.05 -0.86
N ILE A 71 0.14 3.56 0.36
CA ILE A 71 1.33 2.79 0.75
C ILE A 71 1.29 1.37 0.16
N GLY A 72 0.09 0.82 -0.07
CA GLY A 72 -0.15 -0.52 -0.59
C GLY A 72 -1.41 -0.61 -1.46
N ALA A 73 -1.56 -1.70 -2.19
CA ALA A 73 -2.71 -1.95 -3.06
C ALA A 73 -3.97 -2.35 -2.26
N THR A 74 -3.81 -2.75 -1.00
CA THR A 74 -4.91 -3.05 -0.05
C THR A 74 -4.67 -2.36 1.30
N VAL A 75 -5.69 -2.32 2.16
CA VAL A 75 -5.52 -1.77 3.52
C VAL A 75 -4.59 -2.66 4.35
N VAL A 76 -4.71 -3.99 4.27
CA VAL A 76 -3.83 -4.91 5.02
C VAL A 76 -2.36 -4.76 4.60
N GLU A 77 -2.08 -4.61 3.30
CA GLU A 77 -0.73 -4.32 2.82
C GLU A 77 -0.21 -2.99 3.38
N SER A 78 -1.05 -1.96 3.38
CA SER A 78 -0.72 -0.63 3.92
C SER A 78 -0.41 -0.69 5.42
N LEU A 79 -1.19 -1.46 6.19
CA LEU A 79 -0.97 -1.68 7.63
C LEU A 79 0.36 -2.38 7.89
N ILE A 80 0.63 -3.49 7.19
CA ILE A 80 1.87 -4.25 7.37
C ILE A 80 3.09 -3.41 6.99
N LYS A 81 3.06 -2.72 5.84
CA LYS A 81 4.12 -1.79 5.44
C LYS A 81 4.33 -0.67 6.46
N SER A 82 3.25 -0.13 7.04
CA SER A 82 3.34 0.88 8.09
C SER A 82 4.03 0.36 9.35
N ILE A 83 3.73 -0.87 9.78
CA ILE A 83 4.40 -1.53 10.91
C ILE A 83 5.88 -1.77 10.62
N ILE A 84 6.21 -2.23 9.41
CA ILE A 84 7.59 -2.43 8.96
C ILE A 84 8.38 -1.11 9.10
N GLN A 85 7.82 0.01 8.63
CA GLN A 85 8.48 1.32 8.57
C GLN A 85 8.73 2.00 9.93
N GLN A 86 8.05 1.60 11.00
CA GLN A 86 8.18 2.24 12.32
C GLN A 86 9.64 2.25 12.81
N GLN A 87 10.14 3.42 13.25
CA GLN A 87 11.46 3.57 13.90
C GLN A 87 12.66 3.05 13.07
N ILE A 88 12.56 3.00 11.74
CA ILE A 88 13.67 2.59 10.85
C ILE A 88 13.75 3.50 9.61
N SER A 89 14.85 3.39 8.85
CA SER A 89 14.95 4.09 7.57
C SER A 89 14.09 3.45 6.49
N ILE A 90 13.63 4.26 5.54
CA ILE A 90 12.85 3.78 4.39
C ILE A 90 13.61 2.72 3.57
N ARG A 91 14.94 2.84 3.47
CA ARG A 91 15.79 1.85 2.78
C ARG A 91 15.76 0.49 3.47
N VAL A 92 15.82 0.46 4.79
CA VAL A 92 15.72 -0.79 5.56
C VAL A 92 14.31 -1.36 5.46
N ALA A 93 13.28 -0.51 5.51
CA ALA A 93 11.90 -0.92 5.33
C ALA A 93 11.69 -1.61 3.98
N PHE A 94 12.18 -1.02 2.88
CA PHE A 94 12.11 -1.67 1.56
C PHE A 94 12.85 -3.01 1.50
N SER A 95 14.02 -3.13 2.14
CA SER A 95 14.73 -4.41 2.20
C SER A 95 13.93 -5.48 2.95
N ILE A 96 13.25 -5.12 4.05
CA ILE A 96 12.41 -6.04 4.82
C ILE A 96 11.16 -6.41 4.02
N THR A 97 10.48 -5.42 3.42
CA THR A 97 9.31 -5.64 2.56
C THR A 97 9.65 -6.57 1.41
N ASN A 98 10.79 -6.38 0.73
CA ASN A 98 11.23 -7.27 -0.35
C ASN A 98 11.42 -8.71 0.14
N LYS A 99 12.04 -8.92 1.31
CA LYS A 99 12.18 -10.28 1.89
C LYS A 99 10.83 -10.92 2.20
N ILE A 100 9.89 -10.17 2.75
CA ILE A 100 8.52 -10.64 3.03
C ILE A 100 7.81 -11.03 1.74
N VAL A 101 7.82 -10.15 0.74
CA VAL A 101 7.20 -10.35 -0.57
C VAL A 101 7.82 -11.55 -1.30
N THR A 102 9.15 -11.68 -1.31
CA THR A 102 9.80 -12.82 -1.97
C THR A 102 9.56 -14.15 -1.22
N LYS A 103 9.45 -14.13 0.11
CA LYS A 103 9.32 -15.35 0.92
C LYS A 103 7.88 -15.85 1.02
N PHE A 104 6.91 -14.95 1.12
CA PHE A 104 5.51 -15.27 1.39
C PHE A 104 4.56 -14.81 0.28
N GLY A 105 5.02 -14.04 -0.70
CA GLY A 105 4.19 -13.54 -1.78
C GLY A 105 4.02 -14.58 -2.89
N GLU A 106 2.84 -14.59 -3.50
CA GLU A 106 2.65 -15.26 -4.78
C GLU A 106 3.53 -14.62 -5.85
N HIS A 107 3.91 -15.40 -6.85
CA HIS A 107 4.73 -14.89 -7.93
C HIS A 107 4.35 -15.53 -9.25
N THR A 108 4.45 -14.73 -10.30
CA THR A 108 4.25 -15.15 -11.68
C THR A 108 5.47 -14.77 -12.51
N LYS A 109 5.93 -15.68 -13.36
CA LYS A 109 7.01 -15.43 -14.30
C LYS A 109 6.44 -15.13 -15.68
N LYS A 110 6.80 -13.98 -16.27
CA LYS A 110 6.55 -13.66 -17.68
C LYS A 110 7.86 -13.19 -18.30
N GLU A 111 8.22 -13.81 -19.42
CA GLU A 111 9.53 -13.62 -20.07
C GLU A 111 10.68 -13.88 -19.07
N ASP A 112 11.62 -12.95 -18.96
CA ASP A 112 12.75 -13.00 -18.03
C ASP A 112 12.49 -12.24 -16.71
N THR A 113 11.23 -11.87 -16.43
CA THR A 113 10.86 -11.11 -15.23
C THR A 113 9.94 -11.93 -14.32
N THR A 114 10.25 -11.95 -13.02
CA THR A 114 9.37 -12.48 -11.96
C THR A 114 8.65 -11.32 -11.29
N TYR A 115 7.32 -11.37 -11.32
CA TYR A 115 6.45 -10.44 -10.61
C TYR A 115 6.00 -11.07 -9.30
N HIS A 116 6.11 -10.32 -8.21
CA HIS A 116 5.67 -10.76 -6.90
C HIS A 116 4.50 -9.92 -6.42
N ASP A 117 3.47 -10.57 -5.91
CA ASP A 117 2.39 -9.91 -5.20
C ASP A 117 2.75 -9.77 -3.73
N PHE A 118 2.12 -8.78 -3.08
CA PHE A 118 2.21 -8.71 -1.63
C PHE A 118 1.54 -9.95 -1.02
N PRO A 119 2.12 -10.57 0.04
CA PRO A 119 1.55 -11.79 0.61
C PRO A 119 0.11 -11.59 1.09
N THR A 120 -0.72 -12.60 0.88
CA THR A 120 -2.07 -12.62 1.44
C THR A 120 -2.03 -12.75 2.97
N PRO A 121 -3.08 -12.30 3.69
CA PRO A 121 -3.20 -12.55 5.13
C PRO A 121 -3.05 -14.03 5.49
N GLU A 122 -3.64 -14.92 4.69
CA GLU A 122 -3.57 -16.37 4.88
C GLU A 122 -2.11 -16.87 4.81
N SER A 123 -1.34 -16.44 3.80
CA SER A 123 0.06 -16.84 3.66
C SER A 123 0.93 -16.36 4.83
N ILE A 124 0.70 -15.14 5.33
CA ILE A 124 1.42 -14.63 6.50
C ILE A 124 1.00 -15.36 7.78
N ALA A 125 -0.28 -15.70 7.92
CA ALA A 125 -0.80 -16.42 9.09
C ALA A 125 -0.21 -17.84 9.21
N GLU A 126 -0.03 -18.53 8.07
CA GLU A 126 0.59 -19.86 7.99
C GLU A 126 2.08 -19.85 8.37
N ALA A 127 2.79 -18.74 8.10
CA ALA A 127 4.21 -18.61 8.43
C ALA A 127 4.46 -18.61 9.94
N THR A 128 5.53 -19.27 10.39
CA THR A 128 5.94 -19.21 11.80
C THR A 128 6.42 -17.81 12.18
N LEU A 129 6.33 -17.47 13.46
CA LEU A 129 6.77 -16.16 13.94
C LEU A 129 8.27 -15.94 13.70
N GLU A 130 9.07 -17.01 13.82
CA GLU A 130 10.49 -17.05 13.51
C GLU A 130 10.76 -16.73 12.03
N GLU A 131 9.98 -17.29 11.11
CA GLU A 131 10.13 -17.05 9.67
C GLU A 131 9.86 -15.60 9.30
N ILE A 132 8.83 -14.99 9.90
CA ILE A 132 8.50 -13.58 9.72
C ILE A 132 9.63 -12.71 10.28
N ARG A 133 10.10 -13.01 11.50
CA ARG A 133 11.22 -12.31 12.13
C ARG A 133 12.50 -12.35 11.29
N GLN A 134 12.82 -13.50 10.69
CA GLN A 134 14.01 -13.69 9.85
C GLN A 134 14.05 -12.75 8.62
N CYS A 135 12.91 -12.13 8.24
CA CYS A 135 12.89 -11.09 7.22
C CYS A 135 13.55 -9.76 7.67
N GLY A 136 13.99 -9.65 8.92
CA GLY A 136 14.68 -8.48 9.47
C GLY A 136 13.82 -7.65 10.42
N LEU A 137 12.74 -8.24 10.95
CA LEU A 137 11.84 -7.60 11.91
C LEU A 137 12.28 -7.83 13.35
N SER A 138 11.87 -6.93 14.25
CA SER A 138 11.89 -7.24 15.68
C SER A 138 10.80 -8.27 16.01
N TRP A 139 10.93 -8.93 17.16
CA TRP A 139 9.88 -9.86 17.65
C TRP A 139 8.52 -9.18 17.68
N ARG A 140 8.43 -8.00 18.31
CA ARG A 140 7.18 -7.25 18.44
C ARG A 140 6.53 -6.87 17.11
N LYS A 141 7.32 -6.55 16.08
CA LYS A 141 6.76 -6.27 14.75
C LYS A 141 6.28 -7.55 14.06
N ALA A 142 7.02 -8.65 14.21
CA ALA A 142 6.60 -9.94 13.67
C ALA A 142 5.29 -10.41 14.33
N GLU A 143 5.15 -10.23 15.65
CA GLU A 143 3.93 -10.55 16.40
C GLU A 143 2.73 -9.75 15.90
N TYR A 144 2.89 -8.44 15.71
CA TYR A 144 1.80 -7.60 15.17
C TYR A 144 1.41 -7.95 13.75
N ILE A 145 2.38 -8.17 12.87
CA ILE A 145 2.11 -8.55 11.49
C ILE A 145 1.39 -9.90 11.44
N LYS A 146 1.85 -10.88 12.21
CA LYS A 146 1.22 -12.19 12.30
C LYS A 146 -0.19 -12.11 12.88
N GLY A 147 -0.39 -11.40 13.99
CA GLY A 147 -1.69 -11.26 14.62
C GLY A 147 -2.73 -10.52 13.76
N ILE A 148 -2.30 -9.51 12.99
CA ILE A 148 -3.17 -8.86 12.00
C ILE A 148 -3.54 -9.86 10.90
N ALA A 149 -2.55 -10.57 10.36
CA ALA A 149 -2.77 -11.55 9.30
C ALA A 149 -3.71 -12.68 9.74
N GLU A 150 -3.52 -13.24 10.93
CA GLU A 150 -4.39 -14.29 11.51
C GLU A 150 -5.82 -13.80 11.69
N LYS A 151 -6.02 -12.61 12.25
CA LYS A 151 -7.37 -12.05 12.45
C LYS A 151 -8.06 -11.73 11.13
N THR A 152 -7.33 -11.26 10.13
CA THR A 152 -7.88 -11.04 8.79
C THR A 152 -8.21 -12.35 8.09
N ALA A 153 -7.32 -13.34 8.11
CA ALA A 153 -7.54 -14.67 7.53
C ALA A 153 -8.75 -15.39 8.16
N ASN A 154 -8.92 -15.25 9.48
CA ASN A 154 -10.06 -15.81 10.22
C ASN A 154 -11.35 -14.98 10.12
N ARG A 155 -11.35 -13.89 9.35
CA ARG A 155 -12.47 -12.94 9.21
C ARG A 155 -12.93 -12.29 10.53
N GLU A 156 -12.06 -12.27 11.53
CA GLU A 156 -12.27 -11.53 12.79
C GLU A 156 -11.98 -10.04 12.64
N PHE A 157 -11.23 -9.66 11.60
CA PHE A 157 -10.87 -8.29 11.28
C PHE A 157 -10.96 -8.03 9.78
N ASP A 158 -11.96 -7.25 9.39
CA ASP A 158 -12.06 -6.70 8.03
C ASP A 158 -11.25 -5.41 7.94
N SER A 159 -10.05 -5.50 7.35
CA SER A 159 -9.17 -4.34 7.19
C SER A 159 -9.75 -3.28 6.25
N GLU A 160 -10.52 -3.67 5.23
CA GLU A 160 -11.05 -2.73 4.24
C GLU A 160 -12.13 -1.82 4.85
N SER A 161 -12.86 -2.33 5.85
CA SER A 161 -13.83 -1.52 6.62
C SER A 161 -13.24 -0.28 7.30
N LEU A 162 -11.92 -0.25 7.54
CA LEU A 162 -11.24 0.92 8.12
C LEU A 162 -11.37 2.17 7.25
N THR A 163 -11.56 2.02 5.94
CA THR A 163 -11.73 3.15 5.01
C THR A 163 -13.02 3.94 5.25
N LEU A 164 -13.98 3.35 5.97
CA LEU A 164 -15.28 3.94 6.29
C LEU A 164 -15.30 4.63 7.67
N LEU A 165 -14.21 4.54 8.43
CA LEU A 165 -14.12 5.01 9.80
C LEU A 165 -13.43 6.38 9.90
N SER A 166 -13.71 7.12 10.98
CA SER A 166 -12.93 8.32 11.31
C SER A 166 -11.52 7.95 11.76
N ASN A 167 -10.58 8.90 11.70
CA ASN A 167 -9.20 8.68 12.16
C ASN A 167 -9.14 8.19 13.62
N GLU A 168 -10.01 8.71 14.48
CA GLU A 168 -10.10 8.30 15.89
C GLU A 168 -10.59 6.85 16.00
N GLN A 169 -11.61 6.48 15.24
CA GLN A 169 -12.15 5.11 15.22
C GLN A 169 -11.13 4.10 14.65
N VAL A 170 -10.41 4.48 13.59
CA VAL A 170 -9.29 3.68 13.05
C VAL A 170 -8.22 3.49 14.12
N ALA A 171 -7.80 4.56 14.80
CA ALA A 171 -6.79 4.48 15.85
C ALA A 171 -7.22 3.58 17.00
N GLU A 172 -8.46 3.70 17.49
CA GLU A 172 -9.00 2.84 18.55
C GLU A 172 -9.11 1.37 18.10
N THR A 173 -9.45 1.12 16.84
CA THR A 173 -9.48 -0.25 16.28
C THR A 173 -8.09 -0.86 16.22
N LEU A 174 -7.11 -0.13 15.69
CA LEU A 174 -5.74 -0.61 15.52
C LEU A 174 -4.99 -0.79 16.86
N LYS A 175 -5.34 -0.03 17.90
CA LYS A 175 -4.78 -0.21 19.25
C LYS A 175 -5.09 -1.57 19.87
N LYS A 176 -6.16 -2.25 19.42
CA LYS A 176 -6.53 -3.58 19.94
C LYS A 176 -5.56 -4.69 19.54
N PHE A 177 -4.73 -4.47 18.51
CA PHE A 177 -3.66 -5.39 18.12
C PHE A 177 -2.43 -5.30 19.02
N ARG A 178 -2.46 -4.44 20.05
CA ARG A 178 -1.33 -4.16 20.94
C ARG A 178 -1.30 -5.05 22.18
N GLU A 179 -2.32 -5.89 22.38
CA GLU A 179 -2.54 -6.75 23.54
C GLU A 179 -1.99 -8.17 23.34
#